data_AF-A0A2Y9IM21-F1
#
_entry.id   AF-A0A2Y9IM21-F1
#
_cell.length_a   1.000
_cell.length_b   1.000
_cell.length_c   1.000
_cell.angle_alpha   90.00
_cell.angle_beta   90.00
_cell.angle_gamma   90.00
#
_symmetry.space_group_name_H-M   'P 1'
#
loop_
_entity.id
_entity.type
_entity.pdbx_description
1 polymer ?
#
loop_
_entity_poly.entity_id
_entity_poly.type
_entity_poly.pdbx_seq_one_letter_code
_entity_poly.pdbx_strand_id
1 'polypeptide(L)'
;ASNCTCRGLNRVFQKSDGSCICQAGHESYSRIGLESEESNGDEDCQPQVVERCWAGEVCLAATRKCVTPQLHDCSSFCHPVGGELSAELGICQCQEYVSAEELCDAQCLARAPQLALAWGSSRQLILSVKSETGDSDQSEIVSTLGPDQFFQGNARVHLTQCGPHGIFGFVISRVDMLGSFLLGPPVSQPWLQRHHRTTGLEHSVPHDPHIHPHIPNPVVCLAEGDVILFQLHILPHNRSASHYPVYQVQHLFNSNPHWDFGAFRRLRHLVQETHLNFSRFAHQFLDPGTYVFRDNGLPESFMVVLVKKKGVACSPSLSPVQPSSPYQLTRHGVLRQRLPNLGPDWAVIT
;
A
#
# COMPACT_ATOMS: atom_id res chain seq x y z
N ALA A 1 19.03 3.80 25.94
CA ALA A 1 18.41 2.49 25.68
C ALA A 1 19.29 1.73 24.70
N SER A 2 19.53 0.46 24.99
CA SER A 2 20.32 -0.52 24.24
C SER A 2 19.78 -0.72 22.82
N ASN A 3 20.62 -0.54 21.81
CA ASN A 3 20.28 -0.89 20.42
C ASN A 3 20.31 -2.41 20.29
N CYS A 4 19.19 -3.03 19.92
CA CYS A 4 19.14 -4.47 19.64
C CYS A 4 19.63 -4.72 18.22
N THR A 5 20.56 -5.66 18.06
CA THR A 5 21.08 -6.09 16.76
C THR A 5 20.90 -7.59 16.59
N CYS A 6 20.69 -8.04 15.35
CA CYS A 6 20.68 -9.46 15.03
C CYS A 6 22.08 -10.06 15.12
N ARG A 7 22.16 -11.36 15.43
CA ARG A 7 23.44 -12.08 15.50
C ARG A 7 23.99 -12.41 14.10
N GLY A 8 23.15 -12.97 13.24
CA GLY A 8 23.54 -13.34 11.87
C GLY A 8 23.78 -12.14 10.97
N LEU A 9 24.74 -12.29 10.04
CA LEU A 9 25.05 -11.32 9.01
C LEU A 9 23.88 -11.12 8.03
N ASN A 10 23.81 -9.91 7.48
CA ASN A 10 22.76 -9.50 6.53
C ASN A 10 21.33 -9.67 7.07
N ARG A 11 21.15 -9.54 8.38
CA ARG A 11 19.84 -9.52 9.04
C ARG A 11 19.45 -8.13 9.51
N VAL A 12 18.15 -7.89 9.53
CA VAL A 12 17.53 -6.66 10.01
C VAL A 12 16.66 -6.97 11.22
N PHE A 13 16.91 -6.25 12.31
CA PHE A 13 16.09 -6.33 13.50
C PHE A 13 14.80 -5.53 13.32
N GLN A 14 13.67 -6.19 13.53
CA GLN A 14 12.33 -5.64 13.36
C GLN A 14 11.80 -5.27 14.76
N LYS A 15 11.86 -3.99 15.12
CA LYS A 15 11.53 -3.52 16.48
C LYS A 15 10.08 -3.81 16.86
N SER A 16 9.19 -3.80 15.87
CA SER A 16 7.74 -3.95 16.04
C SER A 16 7.31 -5.36 16.49
N ASP A 17 8.09 -6.39 16.20
CA ASP A 17 7.79 -7.78 16.61
C ASP A 17 8.98 -8.55 17.19
N GLY A 18 10.16 -7.93 17.27
CA GLY A 18 11.37 -8.49 17.87
C GLY A 18 12.06 -9.56 17.00
N SER A 19 11.66 -9.73 15.74
CA SER A 19 12.26 -10.72 14.85
C SER A 19 13.53 -10.21 14.15
N CYS A 20 14.36 -11.17 13.74
CA CYS A 20 15.57 -10.96 12.94
C CYS A 20 15.40 -11.65 11.59
N ILE A 21 15.08 -10.86 10.57
CA ILE A 21 14.81 -11.36 9.21
C ILE A 21 15.97 -11.04 8.26
N CYS A 22 16.03 -11.70 7.11
CA CYS A 22 17.00 -11.36 6.08
C CYS A 22 16.73 -9.96 5.52
N GLN A 23 17.80 -9.21 5.31
CA GLN A 23 17.75 -7.94 4.58
C GLN A 23 17.24 -8.18 3.16
N ALA A 24 16.51 -7.21 2.59
CA ALA A 24 16.10 -7.27 1.19
C ALA A 24 17.29 -7.61 0.26
N GLY A 25 17.11 -8.60 -0.62
CA GLY A 25 18.18 -9.13 -1.49
C GLY A 25 19.03 -10.23 -0.85
N HIS A 26 18.69 -10.70 0.34
CA HIS A 26 19.28 -11.85 0.99
C HIS A 26 18.21 -12.86 1.38
N GLU A 27 18.59 -14.13 1.48
CA GLU A 27 17.71 -15.22 1.85
C GLU A 27 18.37 -16.17 2.86
N SER A 28 17.55 -16.91 3.58
CA SER A 28 18.01 -17.94 4.51
C SER A 28 17.78 -19.32 3.89
N TYR A 29 18.81 -20.17 3.92
CA TYR A 29 18.71 -21.55 3.51
C TYR A 29 18.54 -22.41 4.76
N SER A 30 17.32 -22.85 5.04
CA SER A 30 17.11 -23.86 6.08
C SER A 30 17.66 -25.22 5.64
N ARG A 31 18.04 -26.09 6.59
CA ARG A 31 18.50 -27.48 6.31
C ARG A 31 17.50 -28.34 5.52
N ILE A 32 16.27 -27.86 5.31
CA ILE A 32 15.17 -28.54 4.61
C ILE A 32 14.97 -27.96 3.20
N GLY A 33 15.73 -26.93 2.80
CA GLY A 33 15.61 -26.30 1.48
C GLY A 33 14.37 -25.42 1.32
N LEU A 34 13.66 -25.08 2.42
CA LEU A 34 12.63 -24.04 2.38
C LEU A 34 13.30 -22.67 2.44
N GLU A 35 13.18 -21.93 1.34
CA GLU A 35 13.48 -20.51 1.21
C GLU A 35 12.39 -19.71 1.92
N SER A 36 12.77 -18.84 2.85
CA SER A 36 11.83 -17.88 3.42
C SER A 36 12.54 -16.57 3.73
N GLU A 37 12.07 -15.51 3.08
CA GLU A 37 12.59 -14.14 3.18
C GLU A 37 12.29 -13.50 4.55
N GLU A 38 11.21 -13.94 5.19
CA GLU A 38 10.73 -13.45 6.48
C GLU A 38 11.07 -14.41 7.63
N SER A 39 11.97 -15.37 7.38
CA SER A 39 12.40 -16.34 8.38
C SER A 39 13.15 -15.67 9.53
N ASN A 40 12.54 -15.72 10.71
CA ASN A 40 13.20 -15.30 11.94
C ASN A 40 14.30 -16.30 12.30
N GLY A 41 15.53 -15.82 12.48
CA GLY A 41 16.66 -16.68 12.81
C GLY A 41 17.91 -15.92 13.23
N ASP A 42 18.93 -16.68 13.61
CA ASP A 42 20.23 -16.18 14.05
C ASP A 42 21.39 -16.56 13.12
N GLU A 43 21.19 -17.47 12.17
CA GLU A 43 22.15 -17.84 11.12
C GLU A 43 22.32 -16.74 10.06
N ASP A 44 23.47 -16.67 9.39
CA ASP A 44 23.74 -15.66 8.36
C ASP A 44 22.82 -15.79 7.14
N CYS A 45 22.32 -14.67 6.63
CA CYS A 45 21.61 -14.64 5.35
C CYS A 45 22.58 -14.53 4.17
N GLN A 46 22.34 -15.31 3.13
CA GLN A 46 23.15 -15.35 1.93
C GLN A 46 22.58 -14.39 0.88
N PRO A 47 23.42 -13.77 0.03
CA PRO A 47 22.95 -12.93 -1.05
C PRO A 47 22.10 -13.73 -2.04
N GLN A 48 20.89 -13.26 -2.33
CA GLN A 48 20.03 -13.87 -3.34
C GLN A 48 20.61 -13.58 -4.74
N VAL A 49 20.81 -14.64 -5.52
CA VAL A 49 21.29 -14.53 -6.91
C VAL A 49 20.07 -14.42 -7.82
N VAL A 50 19.99 -13.32 -8.58
CA VAL A 50 18.88 -13.09 -9.51
C VAL A 50 19.32 -13.47 -10.91
N GLU A 51 18.48 -14.26 -11.59
CA GLU A 51 18.71 -14.66 -12.97
C GLU A 51 18.81 -13.44 -13.90
N ARG A 52 19.76 -13.48 -14.82
CA ARG A 52 19.89 -12.46 -15.86
C ARG A 52 18.85 -12.75 -16.95
N CYS A 53 17.99 -11.78 -17.21
CA CYS A 53 17.02 -11.91 -18.28
C CYS A 53 17.68 -11.97 -19.64
N TRP A 54 17.08 -12.78 -20.50
CA TRP A 54 17.52 -12.94 -21.87
C TRP A 54 17.25 -11.71 -22.73
N ALA A 55 17.87 -11.65 -23.90
CA ALA A 55 17.61 -10.60 -24.86
C ALA A 55 16.11 -10.57 -25.23
N GLY A 56 15.45 -9.43 -24.98
CA GLY A 56 14.02 -9.24 -25.22
C GLY A 56 13.12 -9.53 -24.02
N GLU A 57 13.64 -10.11 -22.94
CA GLU A 57 12.91 -10.28 -21.69
C GLU A 57 13.04 -9.06 -20.77
N VAL A 58 12.08 -8.91 -19.87
CA VAL A 58 12.04 -7.86 -18.85
C VAL A 58 11.94 -8.50 -17.48
N CYS A 59 12.81 -8.07 -16.57
CA CYS A 59 12.70 -8.44 -15.16
C CYS A 59 11.55 -7.65 -14.52
N LEU A 60 10.60 -8.33 -13.88
CA LEU A 60 9.50 -7.72 -13.14
C LEU A 60 10.01 -7.04 -11.86
N ALA A 61 9.52 -5.83 -11.58
CA ALA A 61 9.91 -5.09 -10.37
C ALA A 61 9.44 -5.76 -9.09
N ALA A 62 8.27 -6.39 -9.12
CA ALA A 62 7.63 -7.01 -7.95
C ALA A 62 8.29 -8.33 -7.51
N THR A 63 8.68 -9.17 -8.48
CA THR A 63 9.11 -10.56 -8.23
C THR A 63 10.52 -10.87 -8.68
N ARG A 64 11.16 -9.94 -9.41
CA ARG A 64 12.49 -10.09 -10.01
C ARG A 64 12.60 -11.19 -11.08
N LYS A 65 11.48 -11.80 -11.47
CA LYS A 65 11.42 -12.83 -12.51
C LYS A 65 11.51 -12.22 -13.90
N CYS A 66 12.17 -12.92 -14.82
CA CYS A 66 12.23 -12.56 -16.22
C CYS A 66 10.97 -13.03 -16.93
N VAL A 67 10.36 -12.14 -17.72
CA VAL A 67 9.18 -12.43 -18.52
C VAL A 67 9.30 -11.84 -19.91
N THR A 68 8.66 -12.47 -20.87
CA THR A 68 8.48 -11.92 -22.22
C THR A 68 7.40 -10.83 -22.18
N PRO A 69 7.70 -9.57 -22.52
CA PRO A 69 6.76 -8.45 -22.40
C PRO A 69 5.43 -8.65 -23.12
N GLN A 70 5.45 -9.25 -24.31
CA GLN A 70 4.26 -9.47 -25.14
C GLN A 70 3.31 -10.53 -24.59
N LEU A 71 3.78 -11.38 -23.68
CA LEU A 71 3.00 -12.44 -23.04
C LEU A 71 2.55 -12.07 -21.62
N HIS A 72 2.95 -10.89 -21.13
CA HIS A 72 2.60 -10.44 -19.78
C HIS A 72 1.23 -9.74 -19.80
N ASP A 73 0.31 -10.23 -18.97
CA ASP A 73 -1.05 -9.69 -18.88
C ASP A 73 -1.11 -8.48 -17.94
N CYS A 74 -1.38 -7.30 -18.51
CA CYS A 74 -1.56 -6.05 -17.78
C CYS A 74 -3.02 -5.71 -17.49
N SER A 75 -3.99 -6.57 -17.83
CA SER A 75 -5.42 -6.27 -17.70
C SER A 75 -5.87 -6.07 -16.26
N SER A 76 -5.32 -6.84 -15.32
CA SER A 76 -5.61 -6.73 -13.88
C SER A 76 -5.07 -5.45 -13.26
N PHE A 77 -3.93 -4.96 -13.75
CA PHE A 77 -3.28 -3.74 -13.28
C PHE A 77 -3.92 -2.47 -13.87
N CYS A 78 -4.24 -2.49 -15.17
CA CYS A 78 -4.72 -1.32 -15.91
C CYS A 78 -6.24 -1.21 -16.05
N HIS A 79 -6.99 -2.23 -15.62
CA HIS A 79 -8.43 -2.36 -15.88
C HIS A 79 -8.74 -2.25 -17.40
N PRO A 80 -9.99 -2.15 -17.90
CA PRO A 80 -10.38 -2.78 -19.18
C PRO A 80 -9.65 -2.25 -20.43
N VAL A 81 -9.05 -1.06 -20.38
CA VAL A 81 -8.28 -0.46 -21.48
C VAL A 81 -6.93 -1.17 -21.69
N GLY A 82 -6.40 -1.81 -20.64
CA GLY A 82 -5.14 -2.54 -20.70
C GLY A 82 -3.89 -1.65 -20.73
N GLY A 83 -2.77 -2.27 -21.04
CA GLY A 83 -1.45 -1.63 -21.01
C GLY A 83 -0.36 -2.59 -21.49
N GLU A 84 0.88 -2.11 -21.45
CA GLU A 84 2.06 -2.88 -21.86
C GLU A 84 3.09 -2.90 -20.73
N LEU A 85 3.86 -3.99 -20.64
CA LEU A 85 4.92 -4.09 -19.65
C LEU A 85 6.06 -3.11 -19.97
N SER A 86 6.35 -2.18 -19.05
CA SER A 86 7.47 -1.26 -19.19
C SER A 86 8.79 -1.97 -18.92
N ALA A 87 9.68 -2.01 -19.92
CA ALA A 87 11.03 -2.56 -19.75
C ALA A 87 11.87 -1.78 -18.72
N GLU A 88 11.68 -0.46 -18.68
CA GLU A 88 12.38 0.43 -17.75
C GLU A 88 11.89 0.23 -16.31
N LEU A 89 10.58 0.27 -16.10
CA LEU A 89 10.01 0.25 -14.75
C LEU A 89 9.82 -1.16 -14.20
N GLY A 90 9.67 -2.18 -15.06
CA GLY A 90 9.36 -3.55 -14.65
C GLY A 90 7.94 -3.72 -14.11
N ILE A 91 7.03 -2.80 -14.46
CA ILE A 91 5.59 -2.83 -14.13
C ILE A 91 4.77 -2.52 -15.38
N CYS A 92 3.48 -2.83 -15.34
CA CYS A 92 2.56 -2.47 -16.41
C CYS A 92 2.39 -0.94 -16.54
N GLN A 93 2.50 -0.45 -17.77
CA GLN A 93 2.19 0.91 -18.15
C GLN A 93 0.84 0.92 -18.86
N CYS A 94 -0.14 1.55 -18.21
CA CYS A 94 -1.50 1.66 -18.72
C CYS A 94 -1.62 2.71 -19.81
N GLN A 95 -2.61 2.51 -20.69
CA GLN A 95 -2.94 3.47 -21.74
C GLN A 95 -3.61 4.72 -21.16
N GLU A 96 -4.39 4.55 -20.09
CA GLU A 96 -5.11 5.63 -19.41
C GLU A 96 -4.83 5.57 -17.89
N TYR A 97 -4.84 6.75 -17.26
CA TYR A 97 -4.70 6.91 -15.82
C TYR A 97 -5.72 7.93 -15.33
N VAL A 98 -6.28 7.69 -14.14
CA VAL A 98 -7.08 8.70 -13.43
C VAL A 98 -6.12 9.75 -12.87
N SER A 99 -6.20 10.99 -13.36
CA SER A 99 -5.38 12.09 -12.84
C SER A 99 -5.94 12.59 -11.51
N ALA A 100 -5.05 12.96 -10.58
CA ALA A 100 -5.48 13.55 -9.32
C ALA A 100 -6.18 14.91 -9.53
N GLU A 101 -5.75 15.66 -10.54
CA GLU A 101 -6.29 16.96 -10.91
C GLU A 101 -7.71 16.86 -11.49
N GLU A 102 -8.06 15.73 -12.12
CA GLU A 102 -9.43 15.44 -12.57
C GLU A 102 -10.37 15.17 -11.38
N LEU A 103 -9.84 14.65 -10.28
CA LEU A 103 -10.61 14.39 -9.05
C LEU A 103 -10.72 15.64 -8.17
N CYS A 104 -9.64 16.40 -8.03
CA CYS A 104 -9.56 17.61 -7.23
C CYS A 104 -8.38 18.46 -7.70
N ASP A 105 -8.67 19.52 -8.45
CA ASP A 105 -7.67 20.46 -8.94
C ASP A 105 -7.05 21.32 -7.81
N ALA A 106 -6.13 22.23 -8.16
CA ALA A 106 -5.47 23.10 -7.18
C ALA A 106 -6.45 23.98 -6.39
N GLN A 107 -7.57 24.40 -6.98
CA GLN A 107 -8.58 25.22 -6.30
C GLN A 107 -9.37 24.37 -5.30
N CYS A 108 -9.75 23.15 -5.69
CA CYS A 108 -10.37 22.16 -4.84
C CYS A 108 -9.45 21.78 -3.67
N LEU A 109 -8.16 21.49 -3.93
CA LEU A 109 -7.20 21.11 -2.88
C LEU A 109 -6.97 22.22 -1.85
N ALA A 110 -7.02 23.49 -2.27
CA ALA A 110 -6.91 24.62 -1.35
C ALA A 110 -8.09 24.72 -0.36
N ARG A 111 -9.25 24.13 -0.72
CA ARG A 111 -10.49 24.10 0.08
C ARG A 111 -10.78 22.73 0.69
N ALA A 112 -10.00 21.73 0.32
CA ALA A 112 -10.18 20.36 0.77
C ALA A 112 -10.05 20.26 2.30
N PRO A 113 -10.83 19.37 2.94
CA PRO A 113 -10.76 19.20 4.38
C PRO A 113 -9.39 18.64 4.80
N GLN A 114 -8.87 19.14 5.91
CA GLN A 114 -7.61 18.66 6.48
C GLN A 114 -7.91 17.57 7.52
N LEU A 115 -7.30 16.40 7.33
CA LEU A 115 -7.47 15.25 8.21
C LEU A 115 -6.28 15.12 9.15
N ALA A 116 -6.55 14.95 10.44
CA ALA A 116 -5.54 14.71 11.44
C ALA A 116 -5.95 13.59 12.40
N LEU A 117 -5.02 12.70 12.73
CA LEU A 117 -5.21 11.65 13.73
C LEU A 117 -4.44 12.03 14.99
N ALA A 118 -5.03 11.78 16.15
CA ALA A 118 -4.38 11.95 17.44
C ALA A 118 -4.83 10.85 18.42
N TRP A 119 -4.02 10.60 19.45
CA TRP A 119 -4.42 9.77 20.57
C TRP A 119 -5.22 10.58 21.59
N GLY A 120 -6.42 10.10 21.92
CA GLY A 120 -7.23 10.62 23.02
C GLY A 120 -6.68 10.24 24.39
N SER A 121 -7.23 10.86 25.44
CA SER A 121 -6.82 10.63 26.83
C SER A 121 -7.02 9.19 27.31
N SER A 122 -7.96 8.46 26.73
CA SER A 122 -8.27 7.06 27.05
C SER A 122 -7.63 6.07 26.07
N ARG A 123 -6.61 6.50 25.30
CA ARG A 123 -5.93 5.70 24.25
C ARG A 123 -6.82 5.27 23.08
N GLN A 124 -7.88 6.01 22.81
CA GLN A 124 -8.66 5.90 21.60
C GLN A 124 -8.04 6.76 20.48
N LEU A 125 -8.23 6.36 19.22
CA LEU A 125 -7.82 7.17 18.07
C LEU A 125 -8.91 8.17 17.71
N ILE A 126 -8.56 9.45 17.67
CA ILE A 126 -9.45 10.55 17.35
C ILE A 126 -9.07 11.10 15.97
N LEU A 127 -10.01 11.06 15.03
CA LEU A 127 -9.94 11.77 13.76
C LEU A 127 -10.48 13.19 13.96
N SER A 128 -9.67 14.18 13.63
CA SER A 128 -10.10 15.56 13.49
C SER A 128 -10.23 15.89 12.01
N VAL A 129 -11.37 16.43 11.61
CA VAL A 129 -11.65 16.89 10.26
C VAL A 129 -11.85 18.39 10.31
N LYS A 130 -10.90 19.14 9.76
CA LYS A 130 -10.99 20.58 9.67
C LYS A 130 -11.51 20.99 8.30
N SER A 131 -12.65 21.65 8.25
CA SER A 131 -13.29 22.12 7.02
C SER A 131 -12.70 23.46 6.53
N GLU A 132 -13.11 23.89 5.33
CA GLU A 132 -12.74 25.21 4.78
C GLU A 132 -13.17 26.36 5.69
N THR A 133 -14.31 26.25 6.38
CA THR A 133 -14.83 27.29 7.28
C THR A 133 -14.06 27.37 8.60
N GLY A 134 -13.09 26.47 8.81
CA GLY A 134 -12.29 26.36 10.03
C GLY A 134 -12.97 25.57 11.15
N ASP A 135 -14.19 25.08 10.91
CA ASP A 135 -14.88 24.19 11.83
C ASP A 135 -14.15 22.85 11.91
N SER A 136 -14.12 22.26 13.10
CA SER A 136 -13.34 21.07 13.40
C SER A 136 -14.20 20.03 14.09
N ASP A 137 -14.63 19.03 13.33
CA ASP A 137 -15.32 17.88 13.87
C ASP A 137 -14.32 16.84 14.35
N GLN A 138 -14.57 16.28 15.53
CA GLN A 138 -13.77 15.19 16.09
C GLN A 138 -14.63 13.94 16.27
N SER A 139 -14.12 12.80 15.83
CA SER A 139 -14.77 11.52 16.02
C SER A 139 -13.76 10.44 16.38
N GLU A 140 -14.18 9.47 17.18
CA GLU A 140 -13.40 8.28 17.47
C GLU A 140 -13.42 7.33 16.27
N ILE A 141 -12.26 6.87 15.82
CA ILE A 141 -12.17 5.84 14.78
C ILE A 141 -12.12 4.46 15.41
N VAL A 142 -13.28 3.82 15.50
CA VAL A 142 -13.40 2.43 15.97
C VAL A 142 -12.91 1.40 14.94
N SER A 143 -12.71 0.15 15.39
CA SER A 143 -12.32 -0.99 14.55
C SER A 143 -11.00 -0.81 13.79
N THR A 144 -10.06 -0.06 14.39
CA THR A 144 -8.75 0.27 13.82
C THR A 144 -7.64 -0.42 14.60
N LEU A 145 -6.78 -1.15 13.89
CA LEU A 145 -5.52 -1.66 14.42
C LEU A 145 -4.39 -0.64 14.26
N GLY A 146 -3.50 -0.58 15.24
CA GLY A 146 -2.39 0.37 15.26
C GLY A 146 -2.85 1.83 15.39
N PRO A 147 -1.93 2.80 15.27
CA PRO A 147 -0.49 2.60 15.13
C PRO A 147 0.13 1.97 16.38
N ASP A 148 1.17 1.15 16.21
CA ASP A 148 1.80 0.44 17.33
C ASP A 148 2.56 1.38 18.29
N GLN A 149 2.93 2.57 17.81
CA GLN A 149 3.61 3.61 18.59
C GLN A 149 2.67 4.78 18.89
N PHE A 150 2.63 5.19 20.17
CA PHE A 150 1.98 6.43 20.56
C PHE A 150 2.81 7.61 20.05
N PHE A 151 2.17 8.52 19.33
CA PHE A 151 2.77 9.79 18.90
C PHE A 151 2.09 10.96 19.60
N GLN A 152 2.87 12.01 19.85
CA GLN A 152 2.38 13.23 20.48
C GLN A 152 1.82 14.19 19.42
N GLY A 153 0.67 14.80 19.71
CA GLY A 153 0.03 15.76 18.84
C GLY A 153 -0.75 15.14 17.68
N ASN A 154 -0.88 15.90 16.60
CA ASN A 154 -1.72 15.58 15.45
C ASN A 154 -0.85 15.13 14.27
N ALA A 155 -1.11 13.94 13.74
CA ALA A 155 -0.49 13.44 12.52
C ALA A 155 -1.43 13.63 11.33
N ARG A 156 -0.92 14.12 10.19
CA ARG A 156 -1.77 14.24 8.98
C ARG A 156 -2.12 12.86 8.46
N VAL A 157 -3.35 12.71 7.97
CA VAL A 157 -3.90 11.42 7.56
C VAL A 157 -4.13 11.37 6.06
N HIS A 158 -3.72 10.27 5.45
CA HIS A 158 -4.06 9.91 4.08
C HIS A 158 -4.86 8.62 4.10
N LEU A 159 -5.82 8.49 3.18
CA LEU A 159 -6.75 7.38 3.16
C LEU A 159 -6.46 6.45 1.99
N THR A 160 -6.49 5.15 2.27
CA THR A 160 -6.28 4.10 1.26
C THR A 160 -7.26 2.97 1.52
N GLN A 161 -7.80 2.35 0.48
CA GLN A 161 -8.66 1.19 0.57
C GLN A 161 -8.03 0.00 -0.14
N CYS A 162 -8.03 -1.15 0.54
CA CYS A 162 -7.75 -2.46 -0.03
C CYS A 162 -9.08 -3.21 -0.18
N GLY A 163 -9.42 -3.59 -1.41
CA GLY A 163 -10.69 -4.26 -1.70
C GLY A 163 -10.62 -5.21 -2.90
N PRO A 164 -11.75 -5.82 -3.27
CA PRO A 164 -11.81 -6.82 -4.35
C PRO A 164 -11.41 -6.28 -5.73
N HIS A 165 -11.43 -4.96 -5.91
CA HIS A 165 -11.01 -4.28 -7.14
C HIS A 165 -9.57 -3.76 -7.08
N GLY A 166 -8.83 -4.01 -5.99
CA GLY A 166 -7.44 -3.56 -5.80
C GLY A 166 -7.26 -2.52 -4.70
N ILE A 167 -6.11 -1.85 -4.75
CA ILE A 167 -5.71 -0.77 -3.85
C ILE A 167 -6.02 0.58 -4.48
N PHE A 168 -6.70 1.42 -3.71
CA PHE A 168 -7.11 2.75 -4.13
C PHE A 168 -6.72 3.80 -3.11
N GLY A 169 -6.10 4.89 -3.58
CA GLY A 169 -5.80 6.06 -2.77
C GLY A 169 -6.89 7.12 -2.94
N PHE A 170 -7.30 7.79 -1.87
CA PHE A 170 -8.38 8.78 -1.94
C PHE A 170 -7.85 10.20 -2.10
N VAL A 171 -8.49 10.97 -2.96
CA VAL A 171 -8.33 12.42 -3.04
C VAL A 171 -9.60 13.04 -2.43
N ILE A 172 -9.52 13.40 -1.15
CA ILE A 172 -10.69 13.91 -0.42
C ILE A 172 -10.92 15.38 -0.78
N SER A 173 -11.98 15.65 -1.56
CA SER A 173 -12.40 17.00 -1.93
C SER A 173 -13.46 17.59 -1.01
N ARG A 174 -14.21 16.74 -0.28
CA ARG A 174 -15.34 17.15 0.57
C ARG A 174 -15.49 16.26 1.80
N VAL A 175 -16.12 16.77 2.85
CA VAL A 175 -16.30 16.07 4.15
C VAL A 175 -17.25 14.86 4.03
N ASP A 176 -18.28 14.93 3.17
CA ASP A 176 -19.24 13.84 2.95
C ASP A 176 -18.57 12.54 2.44
N MET A 177 -17.47 12.67 1.68
CA MET A 177 -16.68 11.54 1.20
C MET A 177 -16.00 10.75 2.33
N LEU A 178 -15.78 11.36 3.50
CA LEU A 178 -15.21 10.65 4.66
C LEU A 178 -16.23 9.69 5.27
N GLY A 179 -17.52 10.01 5.20
CA GLY A 179 -18.58 9.18 5.76
C GLY A 179 -18.59 7.78 5.15
N SER A 180 -18.45 7.67 3.83
CA SER A 180 -18.41 6.37 3.15
C SER A 180 -17.18 5.54 3.53
N PHE A 181 -16.01 6.17 3.69
CA PHE A 181 -14.79 5.51 4.18
C PHE A 181 -14.93 5.04 5.65
N LEU A 182 -15.53 5.87 6.50
CA LEU A 182 -15.72 5.59 7.92
C LEU A 182 -16.86 4.59 8.22
N LEU A 183 -17.78 4.38 7.29
CA LEU A 183 -18.81 3.34 7.42
C LEU A 183 -18.33 1.95 6.96
N GLY A 184 -17.24 1.88 6.19
CA GLY A 184 -16.72 0.62 5.64
C GLY A 184 -17.50 0.15 4.41
N PRO A 185 -17.05 -0.93 3.72
CA PRO A 185 -17.81 -1.48 2.62
C PRO A 185 -19.10 -2.15 3.17
N PRO A 186 -20.25 -2.03 2.48
CA PRO A 186 -21.47 -2.70 2.92
C PRO A 186 -21.25 -4.20 2.97
N VAL A 187 -21.62 -4.83 4.10
CA VAL A 187 -21.59 -6.28 4.27
C VAL A 187 -22.51 -6.88 3.21
N SER A 188 -21.93 -7.55 2.21
CA SER A 188 -22.69 -8.27 1.21
C SER A 188 -23.33 -9.49 1.90
N GLN A 189 -24.56 -9.36 2.39
CA GLN A 189 -25.31 -10.51 2.90
C GLN A 189 -25.77 -11.36 1.71
N PRO A 190 -25.40 -12.64 1.65
CA PRO A 190 -25.92 -13.54 0.62
C PRO A 190 -27.37 -13.91 0.96
N TRP A 191 -28.28 -13.68 0.01
CA TRP A 191 -29.59 -14.32 -0.11
C TRP A 191 -30.71 -13.96 0.89
N LEU A 192 -31.47 -12.93 0.54
CA LEU A 192 -32.93 -12.92 0.68
C LEU A 192 -33.58 -12.32 -0.58
N GLN A 193 -33.30 -12.89 -1.76
CA GLN A 193 -34.23 -12.74 -2.89
C GLN A 193 -35.42 -13.67 -2.67
N ARG A 194 -36.34 -13.26 -1.80
CA ARG A 194 -37.67 -13.84 -1.74
C ARG A 194 -38.62 -12.90 -2.46
N HIS A 195 -39.11 -13.36 -3.61
CA HIS A 195 -40.12 -12.73 -4.43
C HIS A 195 -41.21 -12.03 -3.61
N HIS A 196 -41.33 -10.71 -3.78
CA HIS A 196 -42.63 -10.04 -3.73
C HIS A 196 -42.67 -8.95 -4.81
N ARG A 197 -43.40 -9.24 -5.89
CA ARG A 197 -43.96 -8.23 -6.79
C ARG A 197 -45.02 -7.45 -6.02
N THR A 198 -44.81 -6.16 -5.79
CA THR A 198 -45.90 -5.17 -5.72
C THR A 198 -45.34 -3.74 -5.79
N THR A 199 -45.61 -3.09 -6.93
CA THR A 199 -45.87 -1.66 -7.15
C THR A 199 -45.48 -0.62 -6.09
N GLY A 200 -44.63 0.33 -6.50
CA GLY A 200 -44.77 1.76 -6.16
C GLY A 200 -43.93 2.28 -4.98
N LEU A 201 -42.74 2.82 -5.28
CA LEU A 201 -42.32 4.22 -5.04
C LEU A 201 -40.83 4.28 -5.41
N GLU A 202 -40.52 4.79 -6.60
CA GLU A 202 -39.14 5.02 -7.03
C GLU A 202 -38.53 6.15 -6.17
N HIS A 203 -37.77 5.80 -5.15
CA HIS A 203 -36.66 6.64 -4.70
C HIS A 203 -35.42 6.15 -5.44
N SER A 204 -35.17 6.80 -6.57
CA SER A 204 -33.95 6.67 -7.35
C SER A 204 -32.75 7.08 -6.48
N VAL A 205 -31.94 6.09 -6.11
CA VAL A 205 -30.53 6.33 -5.77
C VAL A 205 -29.88 6.82 -7.06
N PRO A 206 -29.33 8.05 -7.13
CA PRO A 206 -28.58 8.46 -8.29
C PRO A 206 -27.24 7.72 -8.27
N HIS A 207 -27.16 6.59 -8.98
CA HIS A 207 -25.90 6.06 -9.44
C HIS A 207 -25.43 6.91 -10.62
N ASP A 208 -24.54 7.86 -10.35
CA ASP A 208 -23.61 8.33 -11.36
C ASP A 208 -22.46 7.30 -11.45
N PRO A 209 -22.24 6.59 -12.58
CA PRO A 209 -21.27 5.50 -12.67
C PRO A 209 -19.82 5.94 -12.93
N HIS A 210 -19.50 7.23 -13.10
CA HIS A 210 -18.30 7.58 -13.87
C HIS A 210 -17.14 8.31 -13.19
N ILE A 211 -17.19 8.67 -11.90
CA ILE A 211 -16.00 9.18 -11.20
C ILE A 211 -15.99 8.66 -9.78
N HIS A 212 -15.28 7.56 -9.56
CA HIS A 212 -14.93 7.18 -8.20
C HIS A 212 -13.80 8.11 -7.73
N PRO A 213 -13.86 8.71 -6.52
CA PRO A 213 -12.93 9.75 -6.05
C PRO A 213 -11.56 9.17 -5.63
N HIS A 214 -11.11 8.14 -6.33
CA HIS A 214 -9.97 7.34 -5.93
C HIS A 214 -9.07 7.00 -7.10
N ILE A 215 -7.79 6.88 -6.80
CA ILE A 215 -6.73 6.61 -7.74
C ILE A 215 -6.32 5.15 -7.58
N PRO A 216 -6.51 4.29 -8.61
CA PRO A 216 -6.01 2.92 -8.57
C PRO A 216 -4.48 2.91 -8.59
N ASN A 217 -3.93 1.91 -7.93
CA ASN A 217 -2.49 1.71 -7.79
C ASN A 217 -1.73 2.99 -7.41
N PRO A 218 -2.06 3.63 -6.26
CA PRO A 218 -1.65 4.99 -5.98
C PRO A 218 -0.16 5.10 -5.62
N VAL A 219 0.40 6.26 -5.95
CA VAL A 219 1.64 6.80 -5.41
C VAL A 219 1.26 7.85 -4.36
N VAL A 220 1.60 7.61 -3.10
CA VAL A 220 1.25 8.46 -1.96
C VAL A 220 2.51 9.14 -1.41
N CYS A 221 2.59 10.46 -1.53
CA CYS A 221 3.66 11.28 -0.99
C CYS A 221 3.34 11.72 0.43
N LEU A 222 4.22 11.35 1.37
CA LEU A 222 4.09 11.61 2.80
C LEU A 222 5.23 12.50 3.29
N ALA A 223 4.92 13.32 4.30
CA ALA A 223 5.94 13.85 5.19
C ALA A 223 6.25 12.84 6.29
N GLU A 224 7.44 12.95 6.89
CA GLU A 224 7.80 12.22 8.11
C GLU A 224 6.75 12.45 9.21
N GLY A 225 6.20 11.36 9.76
CA GLY A 225 5.18 11.38 10.79
C GLY A 225 3.74 11.36 10.28
N ASP A 226 3.50 11.46 8.97
CA ASP A 226 2.17 11.26 8.40
C ASP A 226 1.70 9.81 8.61
N VAL A 227 0.38 9.63 8.68
CA VAL A 227 -0.29 8.34 8.86
C VAL A 227 -1.06 7.99 7.60
N ILE A 228 -0.97 6.72 7.16
CA ILE A 228 -1.97 6.16 6.25
C ILE A 228 -2.96 5.35 7.07
N LEU A 229 -4.24 5.67 6.90
CA LEU A 229 -5.35 4.87 7.40
C LEU A 229 -5.85 3.98 6.26
N PHE A 230 -5.59 2.69 6.38
CA PHE A 230 -6.00 1.65 5.46
C PHE A 230 -7.38 1.12 5.84
N GLN A 231 -8.34 1.21 4.93
CA GLN A 231 -9.59 0.45 4.99
C GLN A 231 -9.35 -0.94 4.40
N LEU A 232 -9.71 -1.97 5.15
CA LEU A 232 -9.48 -3.37 4.82
C LEU A 232 -10.79 -4.03 4.39
N HIS A 233 -10.70 -5.07 3.55
CA HIS A 233 -11.83 -5.93 3.22
C HIS A 233 -11.54 -7.35 3.73
N ILE A 234 -11.96 -7.63 4.96
CA ILE A 234 -11.76 -8.92 5.63
C ILE A 234 -12.87 -9.88 5.24
N LEU A 235 -12.52 -10.99 4.60
CA LEU A 235 -13.47 -12.03 4.21
C LEU A 235 -13.68 -13.00 5.39
N PRO A 236 -14.87 -13.04 6.02
CA PRO A 236 -15.07 -13.79 7.26
C PRO A 236 -14.90 -15.30 7.10
N HIS A 237 -15.19 -15.85 5.92
CA HIS A 237 -15.13 -17.29 5.65
C HIS A 237 -13.84 -17.74 4.94
N ASN A 238 -13.11 -16.82 4.31
CA ASN A 238 -11.88 -17.12 3.60
C ASN A 238 -10.84 -16.04 3.90
N ARG A 239 -10.35 -16.01 5.14
CA ARG A 239 -9.52 -14.91 5.64
C ARG A 239 -8.19 -14.77 4.91
N SER A 240 -7.63 -15.86 4.37
CA SER A 240 -6.41 -15.84 3.55
C SER A 240 -6.58 -15.12 2.21
N ALA A 241 -7.80 -14.98 1.70
CA ALA A 241 -8.13 -14.21 0.50
C ALA A 241 -8.60 -12.77 0.81
N SER A 242 -8.51 -12.32 2.07
CA SER A 242 -8.85 -10.95 2.44
C SER A 242 -7.93 -9.92 1.77
N HIS A 243 -8.41 -8.69 1.67
CA HIS A 243 -7.68 -7.58 1.06
C HIS A 243 -7.15 -6.65 2.14
N TYR A 244 -5.82 -6.55 2.21
CA TYR A 244 -5.06 -5.75 3.15
C TYR A 244 -3.65 -5.51 2.59
N PRO A 245 -2.96 -4.44 3.01
CA PRO A 245 -1.65 -4.12 2.47
C PRO A 245 -0.59 -5.12 2.96
N VAL A 246 0.21 -5.62 2.03
CA VAL A 246 1.37 -6.49 2.30
C VAL A 246 2.60 -5.84 1.71
N TYR A 247 3.60 -5.54 2.56
CA TYR A 247 4.87 -4.99 2.10
C TYR A 247 5.58 -5.97 1.16
N GLN A 248 5.96 -5.51 -0.03
CA GLN A 248 6.68 -6.32 -1.01
C GLN A 248 8.18 -6.12 -0.83
N VAL A 249 8.81 -6.85 0.09
CA VAL A 249 10.24 -6.72 0.45
C VAL A 249 11.15 -6.69 -0.77
N GLN A 250 10.90 -7.56 -1.76
CA GLN A 250 11.73 -7.68 -2.96
C GLN A 250 11.50 -6.61 -4.03
N HIS A 251 10.48 -5.76 -3.89
CA HIS A 251 10.12 -4.82 -4.95
C HIS A 251 11.28 -3.87 -5.27
N LEU A 252 11.63 -3.76 -6.56
CA LEU A 252 12.76 -2.95 -7.03
C LEU A 252 12.56 -1.42 -6.88
N PHE A 253 11.45 -0.97 -6.31
CA PHE A 253 11.23 0.46 -6.01
C PHE A 253 11.53 0.77 -4.55
N ASN A 254 11.63 -0.24 -3.69
CA ASN A 254 11.95 -0.03 -2.29
C ASN A 254 13.33 0.59 -2.15
N SER A 255 13.49 1.58 -1.27
CA SER A 255 14.77 2.26 -1.08
C SER A 255 15.37 2.14 0.31
N ASN A 256 14.63 1.61 1.28
CA ASN A 256 15.11 1.40 2.64
C ASN A 256 15.15 -0.11 2.98
N PRO A 257 16.32 -0.77 2.87
CA PRO A 257 16.44 -2.21 3.11
C PRO A 257 16.36 -2.59 4.60
N HIS A 258 16.40 -1.61 5.51
CA HIS A 258 16.38 -1.82 6.96
C HIS A 258 15.04 -1.43 7.60
N TRP A 259 14.02 -1.17 6.78
CA TRP A 259 12.74 -0.72 7.28
C TRP A 259 12.04 -1.79 8.14
N ASP A 260 11.39 -1.32 9.21
CA ASP A 260 10.63 -2.17 10.12
C ASP A 260 9.18 -2.29 9.63
N PHE A 261 8.86 -3.39 8.97
CA PHE A 261 7.52 -3.71 8.48
C PHE A 261 6.82 -4.75 9.36
N GLY A 262 7.30 -4.98 10.59
CA GLY A 262 6.71 -5.93 11.53
C GLY A 262 5.22 -5.65 11.82
N ALA A 263 4.79 -4.38 11.80
CA ALA A 263 3.38 -4.02 11.94
C ALA A 263 2.49 -4.64 10.84
N PHE A 264 2.99 -4.73 9.60
CA PHE A 264 2.26 -5.33 8.47
C PHE A 264 2.29 -6.87 8.53
N ARG A 265 3.39 -7.48 9.02
CA ARG A 265 3.42 -8.92 9.30
C ARG A 265 2.47 -9.30 10.44
N ARG A 266 2.40 -8.48 11.49
CA ARG A 266 1.42 -8.61 12.57
C ARG A 266 -0.01 -8.49 12.03
N LEU A 267 -0.28 -7.51 11.16
CA LEU A 267 -1.58 -7.40 10.48
C LEU A 267 -1.93 -8.69 9.74
N ARG A 268 -1.02 -9.22 8.91
CA ARG A 268 -1.21 -10.50 8.19
C ARG A 268 -1.54 -11.63 9.16
N HIS A 269 -0.80 -11.78 10.26
CA HIS A 269 -1.06 -12.80 11.28
C HIS A 269 -2.44 -12.62 11.94
N LEU A 270 -2.82 -11.40 12.33
CA LEU A 270 -4.13 -11.12 12.92
C LEU A 270 -5.27 -11.37 11.92
N VAL A 271 -5.07 -11.07 10.64
CA VAL A 271 -6.06 -11.40 9.60
C VAL A 271 -6.13 -12.91 9.39
N GLN A 272 -5.03 -13.62 9.22
CA GLN A 272 -5.06 -15.03 8.79
C GLN A 272 -5.33 -16.01 9.94
N GLU A 273 -4.76 -15.77 11.12
CA GLU A 273 -4.69 -16.74 12.21
C GLU A 273 -5.65 -16.44 13.36
N THR A 274 -6.35 -15.29 13.33
CA THR A 274 -7.28 -14.90 14.40
C THR A 274 -8.67 -14.59 13.87
N HIS A 275 -9.67 -14.60 14.76
CA HIS A 275 -11.05 -14.21 14.45
C HIS A 275 -11.38 -12.78 14.89
N LEU A 276 -10.37 -11.94 15.12
CA LEU A 276 -10.61 -10.54 15.46
C LEU A 276 -11.36 -9.82 14.33
N ASN A 277 -12.28 -8.94 14.74
CA ASN A 277 -13.09 -8.13 13.85
C ASN A 277 -12.58 -6.69 13.88
N PHE A 278 -11.87 -6.31 12.83
CA PHE A 278 -11.39 -4.97 12.58
C PHE A 278 -11.52 -4.69 11.08
N SER A 279 -11.75 -3.44 10.73
CA SER A 279 -11.95 -3.01 9.33
C SER A 279 -10.91 -2.00 8.89
N ARG A 280 -10.01 -1.58 9.79
CA ARG A 280 -8.98 -0.59 9.50
C ARG A 280 -7.64 -0.94 10.12
N PHE A 281 -6.61 -0.43 9.49
CA PHE A 281 -5.24 -0.45 9.98
C PHE A 281 -4.63 0.93 9.81
N ALA A 282 -4.05 1.49 10.86
CA ALA A 282 -3.38 2.77 10.84
C ALA A 282 -1.88 2.55 11.03
N HIS A 283 -1.06 3.12 10.14
CA HIS A 283 0.39 3.06 10.25
C HIS A 283 1.01 4.44 10.08
N GLN A 284 1.88 4.81 11.02
CA GLN A 284 2.65 6.04 10.96
C GLN A 284 3.99 5.79 10.28
N PHE A 285 4.31 6.60 9.28
CA PHE A 285 5.56 6.48 8.52
C PHE A 285 6.60 7.46 9.05
N LEU A 286 7.67 6.93 9.67
CA LEU A 286 8.73 7.72 10.30
C LEU A 286 10.04 7.72 9.51
N ASP A 287 10.34 6.65 8.79
CA ASP A 287 11.61 6.52 8.07
C ASP A 287 11.47 7.01 6.63
N PRO A 288 12.29 7.99 6.18
CA PRO A 288 12.30 8.41 4.78
C PRO A 288 12.67 7.27 3.83
N GLY A 289 11.97 7.18 2.71
CA GLY A 289 12.17 6.10 1.76
C GLY A 289 10.99 5.91 0.82
N THR A 290 11.11 4.90 -0.02
CA THR A 290 10.08 4.42 -0.93
C THR A 290 9.73 3.01 -0.49
N TYR A 291 8.43 2.73 -0.36
CA TYR A 291 7.90 1.47 0.12
C TYR A 291 6.77 1.01 -0.78
N VAL A 292 6.81 -0.23 -1.24
CA VAL A 292 5.74 -0.80 -2.08
C VAL A 292 4.93 -1.82 -1.30
N PHE A 293 3.62 -1.68 -1.36
CA PHE A 293 2.67 -2.62 -0.78
C PHE A 293 1.79 -3.17 -1.87
N ARG A 294 1.57 -4.48 -1.90
CA ARG A 294 0.54 -5.12 -2.73
C ARG A 294 -0.70 -5.40 -1.92
N ASP A 295 -1.80 -5.65 -2.61
CA ASP A 295 -2.97 -6.26 -1.98
C ASP A 295 -2.73 -7.76 -1.77
N ASN A 296 -3.21 -8.29 -0.66
CA ASN A 296 -3.12 -9.72 -0.39
C ASN A 296 -4.04 -10.56 -1.29
N GLY A 297 -5.28 -10.13 -1.50
CA GLY A 297 -6.27 -10.85 -2.32
C GLY A 297 -6.11 -10.62 -3.82
N LEU A 298 -5.46 -9.51 -4.22
CA LEU A 298 -5.16 -9.17 -5.61
C LEU A 298 -3.68 -8.71 -5.76
N PRO A 299 -2.72 -9.65 -5.83
CA PRO A 299 -1.29 -9.34 -5.80
C PRO A 299 -0.75 -8.39 -6.88
N GLU A 300 -1.44 -8.27 -8.01
CA GLU A 300 -1.08 -7.36 -9.10
C GLU A 300 -1.39 -5.90 -8.77
N SER A 301 -2.33 -5.64 -7.86
CA SER A 301 -2.62 -4.28 -7.41
C SER A 301 -1.66 -3.89 -6.29
N PHE A 302 -1.04 -2.71 -6.43
CA PHE A 302 -0.04 -2.23 -5.49
C PHE A 302 -0.14 -0.72 -5.26
N MET A 303 0.48 -0.23 -4.20
CA MET A 303 0.69 1.18 -3.96
C MET A 303 2.15 1.46 -3.63
N VAL A 304 2.59 2.67 -3.98
CA VAL A 304 3.91 3.20 -3.63
C VAL A 304 3.75 4.27 -2.58
N VAL A 305 4.40 4.11 -1.44
CA VAL A 305 4.47 5.14 -0.39
C VAL A 305 5.84 5.79 -0.43
N LEU A 306 5.86 7.12 -0.54
CA LEU A 306 7.06 7.95 -0.59
C LEU A 306 7.13 8.83 0.65
N VAL A 307 8.03 8.51 1.57
CA VAL A 307 8.24 9.32 2.77
C VAL A 307 9.39 10.27 2.51
N LYS A 308 9.09 11.58 2.45
CA LYS A 308 10.09 12.62 2.24
C LYS A 308 10.96 12.78 3.49
N LYS A 309 12.24 13.13 3.29
CA LYS A 309 13.15 13.51 4.37
C LYS A 309 12.62 14.76 5.08
N LYS A 310 12.94 14.89 6.36
CA LYS A 310 12.64 16.09 7.14
C LYS A 310 13.03 17.37 6.40
N GLY A 311 12.11 18.33 6.34
CA GLY A 311 12.30 19.62 5.66
C GLY A 311 12.03 19.60 4.15
N VAL A 312 11.81 18.42 3.55
CA VAL A 312 11.35 18.30 2.15
C VAL A 312 9.84 18.05 2.16
N ALA A 313 9.07 18.99 1.63
CA ALA A 313 7.63 18.81 1.49
C ALA A 313 7.28 18.09 0.19
N CYS A 314 6.14 17.41 0.19
CA CYS A 314 5.43 17.08 -1.06
C CYS A 314 4.98 18.38 -1.74
N SER A 315 4.85 18.37 -3.06
CA SER A 315 4.45 19.54 -3.84
C SER A 315 3.13 20.11 -3.30
N PRO A 316 3.09 21.38 -2.83
CA PRO A 316 1.92 21.91 -2.13
C PRO A 316 0.73 22.17 -3.07
N SER A 317 0.99 22.28 -4.38
CA SER A 317 -0.03 22.53 -5.41
C SER A 317 -0.61 21.26 -6.02
N LEU A 318 -0.23 20.09 -5.53
CA LEU A 318 -0.67 18.80 -6.06
C LEU A 318 -1.25 17.96 -4.94
N SER A 319 -2.17 17.07 -5.31
CA SER A 319 -2.63 16.03 -4.39
C SER A 319 -1.43 15.18 -3.94
N PRO A 320 -1.32 14.84 -2.64
CA PRO A 320 -0.36 13.87 -2.14
C PRO A 320 -0.55 12.47 -2.74
N VAL A 321 -1.76 12.15 -3.21
CA VAL A 321 -2.09 10.89 -3.87
C VAL A 321 -2.12 11.13 -5.39
N GLN A 322 -1.32 10.36 -6.12
CA GLN A 322 -1.11 10.46 -7.57
C GLN A 322 -1.18 9.05 -8.20
N PRO A 323 -1.48 8.90 -9.50
CA PRO A 323 -1.43 7.59 -10.15
C PRO A 323 0.01 7.10 -10.28
N SER A 324 0.23 5.78 -10.35
CA SER A 324 1.54 5.17 -10.63
C SER A 324 1.97 5.26 -12.10
N SER A 325 1.63 6.34 -12.79
CA SER A 325 2.06 6.54 -14.17
C SER A 325 3.57 6.77 -14.25
N PRO A 326 4.24 6.42 -15.36
CA PRO A 326 5.68 6.67 -15.53
C PRO A 326 6.07 8.12 -15.25
N TYR A 327 5.23 9.07 -15.66
CA TYR A 327 5.44 10.50 -15.40
C TYR A 327 5.45 10.81 -13.90
N GLN A 328 4.45 10.34 -13.15
CA GLN A 328 4.37 10.63 -11.71
C GLN A 328 5.46 9.90 -10.93
N LEU A 329 5.76 8.64 -11.26
CA LEU A 329 6.86 7.89 -10.65
C LEU A 329 8.20 8.64 -10.83
N THR A 330 8.50 9.06 -12.05
CA THR A 330 9.71 9.83 -12.37
C THR A 330 9.74 11.17 -11.64
N ARG A 331 8.63 11.92 -11.65
CA ARG A 331 8.49 13.21 -10.96
C ARG A 331 8.75 13.09 -9.47
N HIS A 332 8.32 11.99 -8.86
CA HIS A 332 8.53 11.71 -7.44
C HIS A 332 9.90 11.10 -7.10
N GLY A 333 10.72 10.79 -8.12
CA GLY A 333 12.03 10.16 -7.95
C GLY A 333 11.93 8.67 -7.61
N VAL A 334 10.82 8.02 -7.93
CA VAL A 334 10.71 6.56 -7.84
C VAL A 334 11.45 5.97 -9.01
N LEU A 335 12.57 5.32 -8.72
CA LEU A 335 13.43 4.68 -9.71
C LEU A 335 13.49 3.19 -9.42
N ARG A 336 13.56 2.41 -10.50
CA ARG A 336 13.88 1.00 -10.42
C ARG A 336 15.34 0.82 -9.99
N GLN A 337 15.54 0.19 -8.84
CA GLN A 337 16.85 -0.16 -8.34
C GLN A 337 17.50 -1.25 -9.19
N ARG A 338 18.81 -1.16 -9.32
CA ARG A 338 19.61 -2.19 -9.98
C ARG A 338 19.65 -3.43 -9.10
N LEU A 339 19.54 -4.59 -9.74
CA LEU A 339 19.74 -5.88 -9.08
C LEU A 339 21.21 -6.00 -8.65
N PRO A 340 21.50 -6.15 -7.35
CA PRO A 340 22.88 -6.12 -6.86
C PRO A 340 23.68 -7.37 -7.24
N ASN A 341 23.03 -8.55 -7.27
CA ASN A 341 23.67 -9.84 -7.48
C ASN A 341 23.05 -10.56 -8.68
N LEU A 342 23.40 -10.12 -9.89
CA LEU A 342 23.01 -10.83 -11.11
C LEU A 342 23.85 -12.10 -11.26
N GLY A 343 23.20 -13.19 -11.68
CA GLY A 343 23.88 -14.40 -12.09
C GLY A 343 24.86 -14.15 -13.25
N PRO A 344 25.80 -15.10 -13.47
CA PRO A 344 26.77 -14.99 -14.56
C PRO A 344 26.08 -14.88 -15.91
N ASP A 345 26.66 -14.06 -16.80
CA ASP A 345 26.21 -13.96 -18.18
C ASP A 345 26.78 -15.15 -18.97
N TRP A 346 26.07 -16.26 -18.93
CA TRP A 346 26.56 -17.49 -19.53
C TRP A 346 26.71 -17.38 -21.05
N ALA A 347 25.94 -16.51 -21.72
CA ALA A 347 25.98 -16.32 -23.16
C ALA A 347 27.28 -15.63 -23.63
N VAL A 348 27.97 -14.95 -22.71
CA VAL A 348 29.31 -14.36 -22.94
C VAL A 348 30.42 -15.36 -22.57
N ILE A 349 30.11 -16.36 -21.75
CA ILE A 349 31.08 -17.37 -21.26
C ILE A 349 31.19 -18.56 -22.23
N THR A 350 30.15 -18.84 -23.02
CA THR A 350 30.14 -19.85 -24.10
C THR A 350 30.53 -19.26 -25.44
#